data_AF-A0A2G8KD28-F1
#
_entry.id   AF-A0A2G8KD28-F1
#
_cell.length_a   1.000
_cell.length_b   1.000
_cell.length_c   1.000
_cell.angle_alpha   90.00
_cell.angle_beta   90.00
_cell.angle_gamma   90.00
#
_symmetry.space_group_name_H-M   'P 1'
#
loop_
_entity.id
_entity.type
_entity.pdbx_description
1 polymer ?
#
loop_
_entity_poly.entity_id
_entity_poly.type
_entity_poly.pdbx_seq_one_letter_code
_entity_poly.pdbx_strand_id
1 'polypeptide(L)'
;MEDFQLVGSVASSESSSSSPGTPTSLKKHWVETFTVQWNKMPKNLSDSLKKCTRPSPRDRREMIRIICDDIMKKNRNPGRKNLAIISKTIVDSYPASFRDDIGGEVIGDGFESVLKQMENRINNLRRTETYLPGTSSLTSTSDDESSEQKPKRAKKRDSYGCQNWQPKGLPEREDETSQKRRTLELKEMYENEDKWDEDIIQMNMKLLYFTIRTMINTNSITLIGIIEEYPFLLESIGMMSHFHELVGIELMPTLSKSLDTKGQSVMHYLRKVATKKPALKDVFDAIEVARAETNDLTPEMPGLIWLLTCYFGEKVDTLLYLSKETSSDQEAVSGLNSPSPCIVVSGTKLLAGRKYMIAVDKVVVNHLIADFQSALAYLFATYYVLNIQYPADSCVTLEFIQRCFVGINPPTSGKSRKSSAINPKVLSLLGHIKDESTK
;
A
#
# COMPACT_ATOMS: atom_id res chain seq x y z
N MET A 1 -24.64 8.65 -66.55
CA MET A 1 -25.73 8.88 -67.52
C MET A 1 -26.82 9.54 -66.72
N GLU A 2 -27.01 10.85 -66.71
CA GLU A 2 -26.65 11.97 -67.59
C GLU A 2 -26.10 13.11 -66.69
N ASP A 3 -24.89 13.64 -66.91
CA ASP A 3 -24.51 14.81 -67.72
C ASP A 3 -25.13 16.16 -67.31
N PHE A 4 -24.30 17.14 -66.92
CA PHE A 4 -24.01 18.31 -67.77
C PHE A 4 -22.83 19.18 -67.26
N GLN A 5 -22.16 19.75 -68.26
CA GLN A 5 -20.91 20.53 -68.35
C GLN A 5 -20.88 21.84 -67.54
N LEU A 6 -19.75 22.35 -67.00
CA LEU A 6 -18.47 22.84 -67.56
C LEU A 6 -18.52 24.32 -68.04
N VAL A 7 -17.44 25.03 -67.67
CA VAL A 7 -16.84 26.27 -68.25
C VAL A 7 -17.12 27.60 -67.53
N GLY A 8 -16.03 28.25 -67.11
CA GLY A 8 -15.98 29.69 -66.80
C GLY A 8 -14.68 30.15 -66.14
N SER A 9 -13.56 30.10 -66.87
CA SER A 9 -12.26 30.71 -66.53
C SER A 9 -12.27 32.23 -66.78
N VAL A 10 -11.56 33.05 -65.97
CA VAL A 10 -10.54 34.04 -66.39
C VAL A 10 -9.77 34.55 -65.13
N ALA A 11 -8.45 34.70 -65.31
CA ALA A 11 -7.39 35.04 -64.38
C ALA A 11 -7.35 36.51 -63.90
N SER A 12 -6.64 36.79 -62.80
CA SER A 12 -5.30 37.42 -62.84
C SER A 12 -4.77 37.88 -61.47
N SER A 13 -3.45 37.76 -61.35
CA SER A 13 -2.48 38.56 -60.58
C SER A 13 -2.16 38.24 -59.12
N GLU A 14 -0.90 37.85 -58.98
CA GLU A 14 -0.08 37.65 -57.79
C GLU A 14 0.00 38.89 -56.89
N SER A 15 0.05 38.67 -55.58
CA SER A 15 1.04 39.37 -54.74
C SER A 15 1.42 38.51 -53.55
N SER A 16 2.69 38.14 -53.56
CA SER A 16 3.46 37.47 -52.53
C SER A 16 3.48 38.25 -51.21
N SER A 17 3.17 37.58 -50.10
CA SER A 17 3.80 37.92 -48.81
C SER A 17 4.16 36.63 -48.06
N SER A 18 5.43 36.29 -48.17
CA SER A 18 6.12 35.27 -47.40
C SER A 18 6.23 35.69 -45.94
N SER A 19 5.55 34.98 -45.03
CA SER A 19 5.88 35.01 -43.60
C SER A 19 6.77 33.80 -43.28
N PRO A 20 7.97 33.99 -42.69
CA PRO A 20 8.91 32.91 -42.44
C PRO A 20 8.34 31.93 -41.40
N GLY A 21 8.33 30.65 -41.76
CA GLY A 21 7.99 29.57 -40.84
C GLY A 21 8.92 29.60 -39.63
N THR A 22 8.36 29.74 -38.45
CA THR A 22 9.05 29.44 -37.20
C THR A 22 9.32 27.94 -37.21
N PRO A 23 10.57 27.47 -37.19
CA PRO A 23 10.83 26.06 -36.97
C PRO A 23 10.50 25.79 -35.51
N THR A 24 9.30 25.26 -35.24
CA THR A 24 8.98 24.63 -33.97
C THR A 24 9.85 23.38 -33.89
N SER A 25 11.13 23.57 -33.55
CA SER A 25 11.99 22.51 -33.07
C SER A 25 11.27 21.93 -31.86
N LEU A 26 10.58 20.81 -32.08
CA LEU A 26 10.24 19.84 -31.05
C LEU A 26 11.57 19.44 -30.41
N LYS A 27 12.05 20.22 -29.43
CA LYS A 27 13.11 19.79 -28.54
C LYS A 27 12.57 18.57 -27.79
N LYS A 28 12.81 17.38 -28.34
CA LYS A 28 12.58 16.11 -27.63
C LYS A 28 13.18 16.28 -26.25
N HIS A 29 12.37 16.03 -25.23
CA HIS A 29 12.81 16.19 -23.85
C HIS A 29 14.04 15.27 -23.67
N TRP A 30 15.17 15.77 -23.15
CA TRP A 30 16.46 15.03 -23.16
C TRP A 30 16.35 13.58 -22.64
N VAL A 31 15.42 13.35 -21.72
CA VAL A 31 15.09 12.04 -21.13
C VAL A 31 14.58 11.04 -22.19
N GLU A 32 13.83 11.48 -23.20
CA GLU A 32 13.29 10.64 -24.29
C GLU A 32 14.39 10.13 -25.21
N THR A 33 15.52 10.85 -25.26
CA THR A 33 16.71 10.46 -26.03
C THR A 33 17.81 9.84 -25.17
N PHE A 34 17.62 9.78 -23.84
CA PHE A 34 18.62 9.24 -22.93
C PHE A 34 18.66 7.72 -23.05
N THR A 35 19.85 7.18 -23.36
CA THR A 35 20.06 5.73 -23.45
C THR A 35 21.08 5.29 -22.41
N VAL A 36 20.73 4.27 -21.61
CA VAL A 36 21.64 3.66 -20.64
C VAL A 36 22.78 2.98 -21.38
N GLN A 37 24.01 3.40 -21.08
CA GLN A 37 25.23 2.88 -21.72
C GLN A 37 25.67 1.57 -21.06
N TRP A 38 24.98 0.47 -21.38
CA TRP A 38 25.23 -0.85 -20.79
C TRP A 38 26.66 -1.37 -21.01
N ASN A 39 27.32 -0.95 -22.09
CA ASN A 39 28.72 -1.26 -22.39
C ASN A 39 29.73 -0.68 -21.38
N LYS A 40 29.35 0.35 -20.60
CA LYS A 40 30.19 0.91 -19.53
C LYS A 40 30.13 0.10 -18.23
N MET A 41 29.22 -0.86 -18.13
CA MET A 41 28.97 -1.56 -16.87
C MET A 41 30.06 -2.58 -16.53
N PRO A 42 30.33 -2.83 -15.24
CA PRO A 42 31.26 -3.88 -14.83
C PRO A 42 30.90 -5.24 -15.42
N LYS A 43 31.92 -6.06 -15.71
CA LYS A 43 31.72 -7.41 -16.29
C LYS A 43 30.81 -8.27 -15.40
N ASN A 44 31.01 -8.24 -14.09
CA ASN A 44 30.19 -8.99 -13.13
C ASN A 44 28.70 -8.61 -13.17
N LEU A 45 28.38 -7.32 -13.36
CA LEU A 45 27.02 -6.87 -13.58
C LEU A 45 26.48 -7.49 -14.88
N SER A 46 27.21 -7.32 -15.98
CA SER A 46 26.82 -7.81 -17.30
C SER A 46 26.58 -9.32 -17.33
N ASP A 47 27.43 -10.09 -16.65
CA ASP A 47 27.30 -11.55 -16.53
C ASP A 47 26.04 -11.93 -15.73
N SER A 48 25.72 -11.20 -14.67
CA SER A 48 24.48 -11.40 -13.90
C SER A 48 23.24 -11.09 -14.75
N LEU A 49 23.26 -9.99 -15.50
CA LEU A 49 22.17 -9.59 -16.38
C LEU A 49 21.92 -10.62 -17.50
N LYS A 50 22.99 -11.14 -18.12
CA LYS A 50 22.89 -12.22 -19.13
C LYS A 50 22.28 -13.50 -18.56
N LYS A 51 22.60 -13.82 -17.30
CA LYS A 51 22.03 -14.97 -16.58
C LYS A 51 20.62 -14.70 -16.07
N CYS A 52 20.06 -13.50 -16.29
CA CYS A 52 18.78 -13.06 -15.73
C CYS A 52 18.73 -13.17 -14.20
N THR A 53 19.89 -13.02 -13.53
CA THR A 53 19.98 -13.07 -12.08
C THR A 53 20.08 -11.68 -11.48
N ARG A 54 19.80 -11.58 -10.19
CA ARG A 54 19.93 -10.33 -9.44
C ARG A 54 21.42 -10.00 -9.23
N PRO A 55 21.92 -8.85 -9.70
CA PRO A 55 23.32 -8.49 -9.49
C PRO A 55 23.62 -8.20 -8.02
N SER A 56 24.88 -8.33 -7.61
CA SER A 56 25.27 -8.10 -6.22
C SER A 56 24.98 -6.65 -5.78
N PRO A 57 24.76 -6.39 -4.47
CA PRO A 57 24.55 -5.03 -3.98
C PRO A 57 25.67 -4.05 -4.37
N ARG A 58 26.91 -4.53 -4.48
CA ARG A 58 28.06 -3.73 -4.93
C ARG A 58 27.92 -3.35 -6.40
N ASP A 59 27.65 -4.32 -7.26
CA ASP A 59 27.53 -4.08 -8.71
C ASP A 59 26.35 -3.18 -9.04
N ARG A 60 25.21 -3.34 -8.33
CA ARG A 60 24.05 -2.44 -8.48
C ARG A 60 24.40 -1.00 -8.12
N ARG A 61 25.11 -0.77 -7.00
CA ARG A 61 25.53 0.59 -6.61
C ARG A 61 26.47 1.22 -7.65
N GLU A 62 27.37 0.43 -8.22
CA GLU A 62 28.28 0.90 -9.28
C GLU A 62 27.53 1.24 -10.57
N MET A 63 26.57 0.41 -10.98
CA MET A 63 25.66 0.71 -12.09
C MET A 63 24.95 2.06 -11.88
N ILE A 64 24.33 2.25 -10.70
CA ILE A 64 23.64 3.50 -10.37
C ILE A 64 24.61 4.68 -10.44
N ARG A 65 25.84 4.53 -9.95
CA ARG A 65 26.88 5.56 -10.02
C ARG A 65 27.15 5.97 -11.48
N ILE A 66 27.44 5.02 -12.35
CA ILE A 66 27.74 5.25 -13.78
C ILE A 66 26.57 5.95 -14.48
N ILE A 67 25.34 5.46 -14.26
CA ILE A 67 24.14 6.03 -14.89
C ILE A 67 23.90 7.46 -14.40
N CYS A 68 23.99 7.71 -13.10
CA CYS A 68 23.79 9.05 -12.54
C CYS A 68 24.87 10.04 -13.03
N ASP A 69 26.13 9.61 -13.14
CA ASP A 69 27.21 10.46 -13.66
C ASP A 69 26.96 10.83 -15.14
N ASP A 70 26.38 9.92 -15.95
CA ASP A 70 25.97 10.22 -17.33
C ASP A 70 24.72 11.12 -17.40
N ILE A 71 23.76 10.96 -16.48
CA ILE A 71 22.59 11.85 -16.37
C ILE A 71 23.03 13.28 -16.03
N MET A 72 23.96 13.45 -15.08
CA MET A 72 24.43 14.77 -14.64
C MET A 72 25.13 15.55 -15.75
N LYS A 73 25.71 14.87 -16.75
CA LYS A 73 26.25 15.51 -17.97
C LYS A 73 25.16 16.07 -18.90
N LYS A 74 23.95 15.52 -18.83
CA LYS A 74 22.80 15.98 -19.64
C LYS A 74 21.95 17.01 -18.88
N ASN A 75 21.74 16.82 -17.58
CA ASN A 75 20.97 17.71 -16.74
C ASN A 75 21.44 17.59 -15.27
N ARG A 76 21.92 18.70 -14.69
CA ARG A 76 22.39 18.75 -13.29
C ARG A 76 21.27 18.68 -12.24
N ASN A 77 20.03 18.92 -12.64
CA ASN A 77 18.85 18.82 -11.78
C ASN A 77 17.72 18.10 -12.52
N PRO A 78 17.86 16.79 -12.79
CA PRO A 78 16.93 16.05 -13.63
C PRO A 78 15.53 15.93 -13.00
N GLY A 79 15.42 15.98 -11.67
CA GLY A 79 14.15 15.87 -10.96
C GLY A 79 13.53 14.46 -11.03
N ARG A 80 12.67 14.14 -10.05
CA ARG A 80 12.09 12.80 -9.87
C ARG A 80 11.38 12.24 -11.11
N LYS A 81 10.63 13.07 -11.85
CA LYS A 81 9.89 12.61 -13.05
C LYS A 81 10.80 11.99 -14.10
N ASN A 82 11.94 12.63 -14.38
CA ASN A 82 12.89 12.12 -15.38
C ASN A 82 13.63 10.89 -14.87
N LEU A 83 13.97 10.86 -13.58
CA LEU A 83 14.56 9.68 -12.95
C LEU A 83 13.61 8.49 -12.94
N ALA A 84 12.31 8.71 -12.75
CA ALA A 84 11.30 7.65 -12.80
C ALA A 84 11.21 7.03 -14.20
N ILE A 85 11.24 7.83 -15.27
CA ILE A 85 11.28 7.34 -16.65
C ILE A 85 12.50 6.44 -16.86
N ILE A 86 13.70 6.91 -16.47
CA ILE A 86 14.94 6.14 -16.66
C ILE A 86 14.95 4.86 -15.80
N SER A 87 14.46 4.94 -14.55
CA SER A 87 14.37 3.80 -13.65
C SER A 87 13.44 2.73 -14.20
N LYS A 88 12.30 3.14 -14.75
CA LYS A 88 11.38 2.25 -15.46
C LYS A 88 12.07 1.58 -16.64
N THR A 89 12.78 2.34 -17.50
CA THR A 89 13.53 1.77 -18.64
C THR A 89 14.56 0.73 -18.19
N ILE A 90 15.27 0.96 -17.08
CA ILE A 90 16.23 0.00 -16.51
C ILE A 90 15.55 -1.30 -16.10
N VAL A 91 14.43 -1.20 -15.39
CA VAL A 91 13.66 -2.36 -14.92
C VAL A 91 13.03 -3.12 -16.08
N ASP A 92 12.43 -2.41 -17.05
CA ASP A 92 11.82 -3.00 -18.24
C ASP A 92 12.87 -3.77 -19.08
N SER A 93 14.13 -3.31 -19.08
CA SER A 93 15.23 -4.00 -19.78
C SER A 93 15.68 -5.28 -19.08
N TYR A 94 15.65 -5.33 -17.74
CA TYR A 94 16.12 -6.47 -16.95
C TYR A 94 15.21 -6.72 -15.73
N PRO A 95 13.96 -7.17 -15.93
CA PRO A 95 12.96 -7.25 -14.87
C PRO A 95 13.35 -8.26 -13.78
N ALA A 96 13.89 -9.42 -14.15
CA ALA A 96 14.36 -10.43 -13.19
C ALA A 96 15.44 -9.86 -12.23
N SER A 97 16.27 -8.95 -12.73
CA SER A 97 17.38 -8.37 -11.98
C SER A 97 16.95 -7.22 -11.06
N PHE A 98 16.08 -6.32 -11.54
CA PHE A 98 15.85 -5.03 -10.88
C PHE A 98 14.43 -4.76 -10.39
N ARG A 99 13.43 -5.50 -10.83
CA ARG A 99 12.03 -5.24 -10.47
C ARG A 99 11.80 -5.39 -8.97
N ASP A 100 10.98 -4.51 -8.40
CA ASP A 100 10.46 -4.65 -7.04
C ASP A 100 9.32 -5.67 -7.06
N ASP A 101 9.62 -6.89 -6.65
CA ASP A 101 8.66 -7.98 -6.53
C ASP A 101 8.93 -8.87 -5.32
N ILE A 102 7.90 -9.61 -4.91
CA ILE A 102 7.98 -10.68 -3.90
C ILE A 102 7.12 -11.85 -4.36
N GLY A 103 7.69 -13.06 -4.41
CA GLY A 103 7.00 -14.21 -4.98
C GLY A 103 6.59 -14.03 -6.45
N GLY A 104 7.28 -13.16 -7.20
CA GLY A 104 6.98 -12.84 -8.60
C GLY A 104 5.92 -11.75 -8.81
N GLU A 105 5.20 -11.34 -7.76
CA GLU A 105 4.21 -10.26 -7.83
C GLU A 105 4.87 -8.88 -7.67
N VAL A 106 4.53 -7.96 -8.58
CA VAL A 106 5.12 -6.61 -8.62
C VAL A 106 4.57 -5.75 -7.50
N ILE A 107 5.45 -5.04 -6.80
CA ILE A 107 5.10 -4.13 -5.70
C ILE A 107 5.21 -2.67 -6.15
N GLY A 108 4.15 -1.90 -5.92
CA GLY A 108 3.96 -0.56 -6.50
C GLY A 108 4.14 -0.55 -8.01
N ASP A 109 4.88 0.42 -8.55
CA ASP A 109 5.18 0.48 -9.99
C ASP A 109 6.36 -0.42 -10.41
N GLY A 110 6.97 -1.16 -9.48
CA GLY A 110 8.04 -2.13 -9.77
C GLY A 110 9.45 -1.56 -9.96
N PHE A 111 9.64 -0.24 -9.92
CA PHE A 111 10.95 0.41 -10.14
C PHE A 111 11.36 1.41 -9.05
N GLU A 112 10.62 1.46 -7.94
CA GLU A 112 10.80 2.46 -6.89
C GLU A 112 12.15 2.31 -6.16
N SER A 113 12.66 1.08 -6.00
CA SER A 113 14.00 0.86 -5.41
C SER A 113 15.13 1.42 -6.27
N VAL A 114 15.03 1.30 -7.60
CA VAL A 114 15.98 1.88 -8.55
C VAL A 114 15.87 3.40 -8.53
N LEU A 115 14.64 3.92 -8.59
CA LEU A 115 14.38 5.36 -8.52
C LEU A 115 14.98 5.99 -7.28
N LYS A 116 14.76 5.40 -6.10
CA LYS A 116 15.27 5.92 -4.83
C LYS A 116 16.80 5.87 -4.76
N GLN A 117 17.43 4.84 -5.32
CA GLN A 117 18.89 4.78 -5.42
C GLN A 117 19.43 5.92 -6.30
N MET A 118 18.79 6.20 -7.44
CA MET A 118 19.16 7.31 -8.32
C MET A 118 18.96 8.67 -7.66
N GLU A 119 17.82 8.90 -7.01
CA GLU A 119 17.53 10.13 -6.26
C GLU A 119 18.57 10.38 -5.17
N ASN A 120 18.88 9.36 -4.37
CA ASN A 120 19.89 9.45 -3.31
C ASN A 120 21.28 9.79 -3.89
N ARG A 121 21.68 9.14 -4.99
CA ARG A 121 22.96 9.40 -5.65
C ARG A 121 23.05 10.84 -6.17
N ILE A 122 22.02 11.33 -6.85
CA ILE A 122 22.00 12.70 -7.38
C ILE A 122 21.98 13.74 -6.26
N ASN A 123 21.19 13.52 -5.21
CA ASN A 123 21.17 14.40 -4.05
C ASN A 123 22.55 14.47 -3.38
N ASN A 124 23.24 13.33 -3.26
CA ASN A 124 24.60 13.28 -2.71
C ASN A 124 25.61 14.04 -3.59
N LEU A 125 25.57 13.85 -4.91
CA LEU A 125 26.43 14.58 -5.85
C LEU A 125 26.23 16.11 -5.74
N ARG A 126 24.98 16.55 -5.69
CA ARG A 126 24.64 17.97 -5.56
C ARG A 126 25.07 18.56 -4.22
N ARG A 127 24.98 17.80 -3.13
CA ARG A 127 25.52 18.23 -1.83
C ARG A 127 27.02 18.50 -1.94
N THR A 128 27.79 17.57 -2.53
CA THR A 128 29.24 17.73 -2.69
C THR A 128 29.61 18.93 -3.57
N GLU A 129 28.84 19.25 -4.62
CA GLU A 129 29.02 20.46 -5.42
C GLU A 129 28.78 21.76 -4.62
N THR A 130 27.90 21.72 -3.60
CA THR A 130 27.56 22.88 -2.75
C THR A 130 28.62 23.16 -1.66
N TYR A 131 29.50 22.18 -1.35
CA TYR A 131 30.57 22.33 -0.35
C TYR A 131 31.89 22.90 -0.91
N LEU A 132 31.90 23.47 -2.12
CA LEU A 132 33.02 24.27 -2.59
C LEU A 132 33.11 25.57 -1.77
N PRO A 133 34.27 25.90 -1.17
CA PRO A 133 34.43 27.16 -0.44
C PRO A 133 34.19 28.33 -1.41
N GLY A 134 33.10 29.08 -1.23
CA GLY A 134 32.90 30.37 -1.92
C GLY A 134 31.53 30.66 -2.53
N THR A 135 30.52 29.79 -2.45
CA THR A 135 29.16 30.15 -2.92
C THR A 135 28.05 29.66 -1.99
N SER A 136 27.97 30.23 -0.79
CA SER A 136 26.75 30.18 0.02
C SER A 136 25.69 31.10 -0.59
N SER A 137 24.93 30.62 -1.57
CA SER A 137 23.60 31.19 -1.83
C SER A 137 22.61 30.49 -0.91
N LEU A 138 22.45 31.06 0.28
CA LEU A 138 21.26 30.86 1.10
C LEU A 138 20.07 31.43 0.33
N THR A 139 19.39 30.62 -0.49
CA THR A 139 17.99 30.91 -0.81
C THR A 139 17.14 30.43 0.36
N SER A 140 17.23 31.20 1.45
CA SER A 140 16.14 31.38 2.40
C SER A 140 15.00 32.04 1.65
N THR A 141 13.97 31.28 1.28
CA THR A 141 12.69 31.88 0.90
C THR A 141 11.90 32.17 2.18
N SER A 142 12.24 33.29 2.79
CA SER A 142 11.37 34.18 3.57
C SER A 142 10.91 35.26 2.58
N ASP A 143 9.68 35.74 2.44
CA ASP A 143 8.45 35.72 3.21
C ASP A 143 7.28 35.92 2.21
N ASP A 144 6.06 35.56 2.58
CA ASP A 144 4.95 36.53 2.59
C ASP A 144 3.81 35.99 3.47
N GLU A 145 3.82 36.40 4.74
CA GLU A 145 2.65 36.33 5.60
C GLU A 145 1.67 37.44 5.22
N SER A 146 0.76 37.14 4.31
CA SER A 146 -0.53 37.83 4.23
C SER A 146 -1.52 36.98 3.44
N SER A 147 -2.22 36.07 4.13
CA SER A 147 -3.44 35.52 3.57
C SER A 147 -4.48 35.28 4.65
N GLU A 148 -5.56 36.04 4.53
CA GLU A 148 -6.83 35.81 5.22
C GLU A 148 -7.14 34.31 5.26
N GLN A 149 -7.51 33.83 6.46
CA GLN A 149 -7.87 32.45 6.72
C GLN A 149 -9.05 32.03 5.86
N LYS A 150 -8.77 31.54 4.65
CA LYS A 150 -9.73 30.70 3.92
C LYS A 150 -9.89 29.41 4.74
N PRO A 151 -11.13 28.94 4.95
CA PRO A 151 -11.38 27.75 5.74
C PRO A 151 -10.58 26.59 5.17
N LYS A 152 -9.71 25.99 5.99
CA LYS A 152 -8.94 24.80 5.63
C LYS A 152 -9.94 23.73 5.22
N ARG A 153 -10.08 23.49 3.92
CA ARG A 153 -10.78 22.32 3.39
C ARG A 153 -10.23 21.10 4.15
N ALA A 154 -11.11 20.35 4.79
CA ALA A 154 -10.76 19.07 5.39
C ALA A 154 -9.91 18.28 4.38
N LYS A 155 -8.73 17.81 4.80
CA LYS A 155 -7.88 16.98 3.94
C LYS A 155 -8.73 15.81 3.47
N LYS A 156 -8.95 15.67 2.15
CA LYS A 156 -9.56 14.48 1.58
C LYS A 156 -8.74 13.28 2.09
N ARG A 157 -9.37 12.40 2.90
CA ARG A 157 -8.76 11.12 3.27
C ARG A 157 -8.44 10.38 1.96
N ASP A 158 -7.24 9.81 1.89
CA ASP A 158 -6.75 9.18 0.67
C ASP A 158 -7.50 7.87 0.45
N SER A 159 -8.07 7.67 -0.73
CA SER A 159 -8.82 6.47 -1.11
C SER A 159 -7.88 5.36 -1.60
N TYR A 160 -6.74 5.19 -0.92
CA TYR A 160 -5.63 4.38 -1.41
C TYR A 160 -6.09 2.95 -1.71
N GLY A 161 -5.95 2.51 -2.95
CA GLY A 161 -6.32 1.15 -3.37
C GLY A 161 -7.82 0.84 -3.43
N CYS A 162 -8.68 1.80 -3.09
CA CYS A 162 -10.13 1.61 -3.09
C CYS A 162 -10.70 1.87 -4.49
N GLN A 163 -11.42 0.89 -5.04
CA GLN A 163 -12.08 0.98 -6.34
C GLN A 163 -13.43 1.69 -6.23
N ASN A 164 -14.19 1.41 -5.17
CA ASN A 164 -15.52 2.00 -4.94
C ASN A 164 -15.57 2.87 -3.67
N TRP A 165 -14.58 3.76 -3.51
CA TRP A 165 -14.43 4.58 -2.31
C TRP A 165 -15.65 5.43 -1.96
N GLN A 166 -16.18 6.14 -2.96
CA GLN A 166 -17.36 7.00 -2.83
C GLN A 166 -18.37 6.55 -3.88
N PRO A 167 -19.38 5.75 -3.49
CA PRO A 167 -20.38 5.28 -4.43
C PRO A 167 -21.23 6.47 -4.92
N LYS A 168 -21.65 6.42 -6.18
CA LYS A 168 -22.24 7.57 -6.90
C LYS A 168 -23.74 7.76 -6.66
N GLY A 169 -24.43 6.72 -6.22
CA GLY A 169 -25.86 6.70 -5.99
C GLY A 169 -26.30 5.34 -5.45
N LEU A 170 -27.57 5.27 -5.06
CA LEU A 170 -28.20 4.02 -4.62
C LEU A 170 -28.16 2.95 -5.73
N PRO A 171 -28.12 1.65 -5.36
CA PRO A 171 -28.26 0.57 -6.33
C PRO A 171 -29.55 0.67 -7.15
N GLU A 172 -29.58 -0.01 -8.31
CA GLU A 172 -30.78 -0.06 -9.14
C GLU A 172 -31.96 -0.64 -8.35
N ARG A 173 -33.12 0.04 -8.40
CA ARG A 173 -34.35 -0.31 -7.67
C ARG A 173 -34.29 -0.10 -6.14
N GLU A 174 -33.27 0.59 -5.64
CA GLU A 174 -33.22 1.03 -4.24
C GLU A 174 -33.57 2.53 -4.11
N ASP A 175 -34.27 2.86 -3.04
CA ASP A 175 -34.62 4.22 -2.61
C ASP A 175 -34.43 4.36 -1.08
N GLU A 176 -34.67 5.54 -0.52
CA GLU A 176 -34.51 5.75 0.92
C GLU A 176 -35.41 4.86 1.77
N THR A 177 -36.60 4.52 1.28
CA THR A 177 -37.56 3.67 2.00
C THR A 177 -37.10 2.22 1.97
N SER A 178 -36.58 1.74 0.85
CA SER A 178 -36.04 0.38 0.73
C SER A 178 -34.81 0.18 1.60
N GLN A 179 -33.91 1.17 1.66
CA GLN A 179 -32.73 1.12 2.53
C GLN A 179 -33.13 1.03 4.01
N LYS A 180 -34.08 1.87 4.46
CA LYS A 180 -34.60 1.79 5.85
C LYS A 180 -35.20 0.43 6.18
N ARG A 181 -36.00 -0.12 5.27
CA ARG A 181 -36.62 -1.45 5.43
C ARG A 181 -35.55 -2.55 5.54
N ARG A 182 -34.51 -2.52 4.70
CA ARG A 182 -33.41 -3.50 4.73
C ARG A 182 -32.56 -3.38 5.99
N THR A 183 -32.30 -2.16 6.45
CA THR A 183 -31.62 -1.94 7.74
C THR A 183 -32.42 -2.56 8.88
N LEU A 184 -33.73 -2.34 8.94
CA LEU A 184 -34.60 -2.92 9.97
C LEU A 184 -34.62 -4.47 9.89
N GLU A 185 -34.77 -5.03 8.69
CA GLU A 185 -34.75 -6.48 8.46
C GLU A 185 -33.46 -7.12 8.98
N LEU A 186 -32.29 -6.52 8.67
CA LEU A 186 -31.02 -7.00 9.19
C LEU A 186 -30.87 -6.85 10.70
N LYS A 187 -31.39 -5.76 11.30
CA LYS A 187 -31.35 -5.58 12.76
C LYS A 187 -32.20 -6.64 13.47
N GLU A 188 -33.43 -6.87 13.01
CA GLU A 188 -34.32 -7.90 13.57
C GLU A 188 -33.75 -9.32 13.42
N MET A 189 -33.07 -9.59 12.29
CA MET A 189 -32.37 -10.85 12.07
C MET A 189 -31.17 -11.02 13.01
N TYR A 190 -30.41 -9.94 13.26
CA TYR A 190 -29.25 -9.98 14.15
C TYR A 190 -29.63 -10.32 15.60
N GLU A 191 -30.79 -9.84 16.08
CA GLU A 191 -31.32 -10.16 17.41
C GLU A 191 -31.67 -11.65 17.61
N ASN A 192 -31.73 -12.44 16.53
CA ASN A 192 -32.11 -13.85 16.56
C ASN A 192 -31.15 -14.70 15.73
N GLU A 193 -30.03 -15.14 16.31
CA GLU A 193 -28.98 -15.94 15.62
C GLU A 193 -29.52 -17.16 14.86
N ASP A 194 -30.53 -17.85 15.40
CA ASP A 194 -31.17 -19.01 14.74
C ASP A 194 -31.85 -18.69 13.40
N LYS A 195 -32.07 -17.40 13.10
CA LYS A 195 -32.72 -16.92 11.87
C LYS A 195 -31.73 -16.34 10.86
N TRP A 196 -30.43 -16.44 11.11
CA TRP A 196 -29.43 -15.92 10.18
C TRP A 196 -29.50 -16.69 8.86
N ASP A 197 -29.81 -15.96 7.79
CA ASP A 197 -29.82 -16.46 6.43
C ASP A 197 -28.68 -15.75 5.68
N GLU A 198 -27.60 -16.49 5.41
CA GLU A 198 -26.38 -15.94 4.80
C GLU A 198 -26.65 -15.28 3.44
N ASP A 199 -27.54 -15.85 2.63
CA ASP A 199 -27.87 -15.31 1.30
C ASP A 199 -28.60 -13.97 1.42
N ILE A 200 -29.56 -13.87 2.35
CA ILE A 200 -30.28 -12.62 2.63
C ILE A 200 -29.33 -11.57 3.22
N ILE A 201 -28.46 -11.96 4.16
CA ILE A 201 -27.48 -11.06 4.77
C ILE A 201 -26.54 -10.52 3.69
N GLN A 202 -25.95 -11.39 2.87
CA GLN A 202 -25.01 -10.98 1.82
C GLN A 202 -25.67 -10.06 0.80
N MET A 203 -26.89 -10.38 0.36
CA MET A 203 -27.65 -9.54 -0.56
C MET A 203 -27.92 -8.15 0.04
N ASN A 204 -28.41 -8.09 1.28
CA ASN A 204 -28.73 -6.83 1.94
C ASN A 204 -27.48 -6.01 2.22
N MET A 205 -26.36 -6.62 2.67
CA MET A 205 -25.10 -5.92 2.88
C MET A 205 -24.57 -5.27 1.60
N LYS A 206 -24.73 -5.94 0.45
CA LYS A 206 -24.37 -5.36 -0.86
C LYS A 206 -25.29 -4.18 -1.23
N LEU A 207 -26.60 -4.32 -1.02
CA LEU A 207 -27.57 -3.26 -1.34
C LEU A 207 -27.47 -2.05 -0.41
N LEU A 208 -27.03 -2.25 0.83
CA LEU A 208 -26.79 -1.20 1.82
C LEU A 208 -25.41 -0.54 1.69
N TYR A 209 -24.53 -1.05 0.81
CA TYR A 209 -23.16 -0.54 0.67
C TYR A 209 -23.12 0.98 0.46
N PHE A 210 -23.95 1.52 -0.44
CA PHE A 210 -24.01 2.96 -0.71
C PHE A 210 -24.26 3.77 0.57
N THR A 211 -25.28 3.38 1.33
CA THR A 211 -25.73 4.07 2.54
C THR A 211 -24.67 4.00 3.63
N ILE A 212 -24.21 2.80 3.97
CA ILE A 212 -23.18 2.56 5.00
C ILE A 212 -21.90 3.32 4.66
N ARG A 213 -21.39 3.17 3.42
CA ARG A 213 -20.12 3.78 3.01
C ARG A 213 -20.21 5.30 2.99
N THR A 214 -21.35 5.86 2.55
CA THR A 214 -21.57 7.31 2.57
C THR A 214 -21.49 7.84 3.99
N MET A 215 -22.18 7.22 4.95
CA MET A 215 -22.16 7.66 6.33
C MET A 215 -20.76 7.61 6.96
N ILE A 216 -20.00 6.55 6.69
CA ILE A 216 -18.61 6.40 7.15
C ILE A 216 -17.72 7.51 6.56
N ASN A 217 -17.80 7.75 5.25
CA ASN A 217 -17.00 8.78 4.59
C ASN A 217 -17.33 10.20 5.04
N THR A 218 -18.61 10.49 5.33
CA THR A 218 -19.06 11.80 5.82
C THR A 218 -18.91 11.95 7.33
N ASN A 219 -18.48 10.90 8.05
CA ASN A 219 -18.46 10.82 9.51
C ASN A 219 -19.83 11.17 10.14
N SER A 220 -20.93 10.75 9.49
CA SER A 220 -22.29 10.97 10.00
C SER A 220 -22.81 9.80 10.84
N ILE A 221 -21.99 8.77 11.05
CA ILE A 221 -22.25 7.64 11.95
C ILE A 221 -21.03 7.42 12.84
N THR A 222 -21.27 7.12 14.12
CA THR A 222 -20.23 6.77 15.10
C THR A 222 -19.99 5.27 15.11
N LEU A 223 -18.93 4.79 15.77
CA LEU A 223 -18.72 3.35 15.95
C LEU A 223 -19.90 2.69 16.68
N ILE A 224 -20.39 3.31 17.75
CA ILE A 224 -21.57 2.82 18.49
C ILE A 224 -22.80 2.78 17.58
N GLY A 225 -23.01 3.82 16.76
CA GLY A 225 -24.10 3.81 15.78
C GLY A 225 -23.96 2.71 14.73
N ILE A 226 -22.73 2.33 14.33
CA ILE A 226 -22.52 1.16 13.46
C ILE A 226 -22.90 -0.13 14.17
N ILE A 227 -22.50 -0.31 15.43
CA ILE A 227 -22.83 -1.49 16.23
C ILE A 227 -24.37 -1.62 16.37
N GLU A 228 -25.06 -0.51 16.62
CA GLU A 228 -26.52 -0.49 16.84
C GLU A 228 -27.34 -0.60 15.55
N GLU A 229 -26.90 0.03 14.45
CA GLU A 229 -27.69 0.13 13.22
C GLU A 229 -27.26 -0.86 12.13
N TYR A 230 -26.00 -1.28 12.11
CA TYR A 230 -25.43 -2.15 11.08
C TYR A 230 -24.52 -3.24 11.68
N PRO A 231 -25.01 -4.04 12.65
CA PRO A 231 -24.16 -5.00 13.37
C PRO A 231 -23.49 -6.03 12.44
N PHE A 232 -24.19 -6.49 11.40
CA PHE A 232 -23.62 -7.39 10.39
C PHE A 232 -22.43 -6.81 9.61
N LEU A 233 -22.20 -5.48 9.59
CA LEU A 233 -20.99 -4.89 9.02
C LEU A 233 -19.73 -5.36 9.75
N LEU A 234 -19.85 -5.68 11.04
CA LEU A 234 -18.76 -6.11 11.91
C LEU A 234 -18.62 -7.64 11.94
N GLU A 235 -19.57 -8.36 11.35
CA GLU A 235 -19.51 -9.81 11.15
C GLU A 235 -18.75 -10.21 9.88
N SER A 236 -18.32 -11.47 9.79
CA SER A 236 -17.47 -11.98 8.70
C SER A 236 -18.08 -11.69 7.34
N ILE A 237 -19.35 -12.06 7.19
CA ILE A 237 -20.09 -11.97 5.94
C ILE A 237 -20.19 -10.52 5.46
N GLY A 238 -20.49 -9.58 6.36
CA GLY A 238 -20.62 -8.17 6.02
C GLY A 238 -19.28 -7.47 5.86
N MET A 239 -18.32 -7.71 6.75
CA MET A 239 -16.97 -7.12 6.71
C MET A 239 -16.25 -7.51 5.41
N MET A 240 -16.24 -8.80 5.05
CA MET A 240 -15.56 -9.28 3.86
C MET A 240 -16.29 -8.82 2.58
N SER A 241 -17.62 -8.84 2.56
CA SER A 241 -18.40 -8.33 1.43
C SER A 241 -18.19 -6.82 1.22
N HIS A 242 -18.19 -6.02 2.30
CA HIS A 242 -17.98 -4.58 2.21
C HIS A 242 -16.55 -4.24 1.80
N PHE A 243 -15.55 -4.97 2.31
CA PHE A 243 -14.16 -4.84 1.88
C PHE A 243 -13.99 -5.18 0.40
N HIS A 244 -14.62 -6.27 -0.06
CA HIS A 244 -14.59 -6.67 -1.47
C HIS A 244 -15.20 -5.60 -2.37
N GLU A 245 -16.37 -5.05 -2.02
CA GLU A 245 -16.98 -3.96 -2.80
C GLU A 245 -16.10 -2.70 -2.81
N LEU A 246 -15.43 -2.38 -1.70
CA LEU A 246 -14.56 -1.22 -1.57
C LEU A 246 -13.26 -1.35 -2.37
N VAL A 247 -12.61 -2.51 -2.32
CA VAL A 247 -11.22 -2.71 -2.80
C VAL A 247 -11.15 -3.59 -4.05
N GLY A 248 -12.15 -4.44 -4.29
CA GLY A 248 -12.21 -5.41 -5.39
C GLY A 248 -11.33 -6.65 -5.15
N ILE A 249 -11.06 -7.01 -3.89
CA ILE A 249 -10.20 -8.14 -3.51
C ILE A 249 -10.95 -9.08 -2.57
N GLU A 250 -10.90 -10.39 -2.84
CA GLU A 250 -11.31 -11.42 -1.89
C GLU A 250 -10.22 -11.61 -0.83
N LEU A 251 -10.39 -10.96 0.33
CA LEU A 251 -9.32 -10.78 1.31
C LEU A 251 -8.81 -12.10 1.91
N MET A 252 -9.72 -12.94 2.41
CA MET A 252 -9.39 -14.21 3.06
C MET A 252 -8.52 -15.14 2.19
N PRO A 253 -8.93 -15.53 0.96
CA PRO A 253 -8.12 -16.40 0.12
C PRO A 253 -6.80 -15.73 -0.32
N THR A 254 -6.82 -14.42 -0.57
CA THR A 254 -5.61 -13.65 -0.94
C THR A 254 -4.57 -13.66 0.18
N LEU A 255 -5.01 -13.42 1.42
CA LEU A 255 -4.14 -13.38 2.59
C LEU A 255 -3.57 -14.77 2.88
N SER A 256 -4.41 -15.82 2.85
CA SER A 256 -4.00 -17.21 3.03
C SER A 256 -2.88 -17.61 2.06
N LYS A 257 -3.12 -17.44 0.75
CA LYS A 257 -2.13 -17.75 -0.29
C LYS A 257 -0.82 -16.97 -0.08
N SER A 258 -0.90 -15.69 0.24
CA SER A 258 0.29 -14.86 0.43
C SER A 258 1.08 -15.22 1.68
N LEU A 259 0.43 -15.60 2.77
CA LEU A 259 1.10 -16.04 3.99
C LEU A 259 1.82 -17.37 3.78
N ASP A 260 1.19 -18.32 3.09
CA ASP A 260 1.79 -19.62 2.76
C ASP A 260 3.02 -19.50 1.86
N THR A 261 2.99 -18.56 0.90
CA THR A 261 4.06 -18.41 -0.09
C THR A 261 5.09 -17.35 0.31
N LYS A 262 4.65 -16.09 0.42
CA LYS A 262 5.52 -14.94 0.70
C LYS A 262 5.92 -14.90 2.17
N GLY A 263 5.03 -15.30 3.08
CA GLY A 263 5.31 -15.34 4.52
C GLY A 263 6.52 -16.22 4.85
N GLN A 264 6.66 -17.37 4.20
CA GLN A 264 7.82 -18.26 4.38
C GLN A 264 9.13 -17.62 3.93
N SER A 265 9.12 -16.87 2.81
CA SER A 265 10.29 -16.12 2.34
C SER A 265 10.71 -15.02 3.34
N VAL A 266 9.73 -14.34 3.94
CA VAL A 266 9.96 -13.34 4.99
C VAL A 266 10.53 -13.99 6.24
N MET A 267 9.92 -15.08 6.72
CA MET A 267 10.39 -15.84 7.89
C MET A 267 11.84 -16.30 7.72
N HIS A 268 12.17 -16.88 6.56
CA HIS A 268 13.52 -17.34 6.25
C HIS A 268 14.55 -16.21 6.35
N TYR A 269 14.26 -15.06 5.72
CA TYR A 269 15.14 -13.89 5.80
C TYR A 269 15.28 -13.39 7.23
N LEU A 270 14.18 -13.22 7.97
CA LEU A 270 14.20 -12.70 9.33
C LEU A 270 14.94 -13.62 10.30
N ARG A 271 14.89 -14.94 10.10
CA ARG A 271 15.66 -15.92 10.88
C ARG A 271 17.17 -15.73 10.71
N LYS A 272 17.62 -15.41 9.51
CA LYS A 272 19.02 -15.02 9.28
C LYS A 272 19.38 -13.71 10.00
N VAL A 273 18.50 -12.71 9.95
CA VAL A 273 18.72 -11.43 10.65
C VAL A 273 18.77 -11.62 12.17
N ALA A 274 17.97 -12.52 12.72
CA ALA A 274 17.94 -12.84 14.15
C ALA A 274 19.29 -13.29 14.72
N THR A 275 20.18 -13.87 13.90
CA THR A 275 21.56 -14.20 14.31
C THR A 275 22.38 -12.97 14.75
N LYS A 276 21.95 -11.76 14.36
CA LYS A 276 22.61 -10.48 14.67
C LYS A 276 21.72 -9.50 15.43
N LYS A 277 20.44 -9.81 15.61
CA LYS A 277 19.44 -8.94 16.27
C LYS A 277 18.74 -9.69 17.40
N PRO A 278 19.14 -9.48 18.67
CA PRO A 278 18.57 -10.18 19.83
C PRO A 278 17.04 -10.10 19.88
N ALA A 279 16.44 -8.93 19.66
CA ALA A 279 14.99 -8.77 19.68
C ALA A 279 14.23 -9.68 18.70
N LEU A 280 14.81 -10.01 17.52
CA LEU A 280 14.17 -10.97 16.60
C LEU A 280 14.40 -12.41 17.06
N LYS A 281 15.56 -12.70 17.66
CA LYS A 281 15.84 -14.01 18.23
C LYS A 281 14.86 -14.33 19.36
N ASP A 282 14.60 -13.37 20.25
CA ASP A 282 13.66 -13.53 21.37
C ASP A 282 12.26 -13.89 20.87
N VAL A 283 11.81 -13.30 19.76
CA VAL A 283 10.52 -13.65 19.14
C VAL A 283 10.55 -15.05 18.52
N PHE A 284 11.63 -15.45 17.84
CA PHE A 284 11.75 -16.82 17.35
C PHE A 284 11.76 -17.85 18.49
N ASP A 285 12.47 -17.57 19.58
CA ASP A 285 12.49 -18.44 20.75
C ASP A 285 11.07 -18.54 21.37
N ALA A 286 10.31 -17.43 21.42
CA ALA A 286 8.92 -17.44 21.85
C ALA A 286 7.99 -18.24 20.90
N ILE A 287 8.22 -18.21 19.59
CA ILE A 287 7.49 -19.03 18.62
C ILE A 287 7.75 -20.52 18.87
N GLU A 288 8.99 -20.92 19.10
CA GLU A 288 9.34 -22.33 19.36
C GLU A 288 8.75 -22.82 20.70
N VAL A 289 8.79 -21.98 21.74
CA VAL A 289 8.13 -22.29 23.03
C VAL A 289 6.62 -22.47 22.84
N ALA A 290 5.96 -21.53 22.15
CA ALA A 290 4.52 -21.62 21.90
C ALA A 290 4.17 -22.84 21.03
N ARG A 291 5.00 -23.20 20.05
CA ARG A 291 4.83 -24.40 19.21
C ARG A 291 4.87 -25.67 20.04
N ALA A 292 5.83 -25.76 20.98
CA ALA A 292 5.92 -26.89 21.89
C ALA A 292 4.69 -27.00 22.81
N GLU A 293 4.13 -25.87 23.25
CA GLU A 293 2.94 -25.83 24.11
C GLU A 293 1.64 -26.15 23.36
N THR A 294 1.51 -25.67 22.14
CA THR A 294 0.31 -25.84 21.30
C THR A 294 0.30 -27.15 20.53
N ASN A 295 1.47 -27.76 20.33
CA ASN A 295 1.70 -28.94 19.51
C ASN A 295 1.24 -28.77 18.04
N ASP A 296 1.32 -27.54 17.50
CA ASP A 296 1.00 -27.23 16.11
C ASP A 296 1.76 -25.98 15.61
N LEU A 297 1.53 -25.58 14.35
CA LEU A 297 2.19 -24.42 13.72
C LEU A 297 1.40 -23.10 13.89
N THR A 298 0.31 -23.10 14.67
CA THR A 298 -0.50 -21.88 14.85
C THR A 298 0.29 -20.67 15.39
N PRO A 299 1.36 -20.82 16.20
CA PRO A 299 2.16 -19.68 16.64
C PRO A 299 3.00 -18.99 15.55
N GLU A 300 3.21 -19.63 14.38
CA GLU A 300 4.07 -19.06 13.32
C GLU A 300 3.50 -17.79 12.72
N MET A 301 2.17 -17.74 12.50
CA MET A 301 1.52 -16.59 11.85
C MET A 301 1.48 -15.33 12.74
N PRO A 302 1.01 -15.37 14.00
CA PRO A 302 1.16 -14.22 14.92
C PRO A 302 2.64 -13.90 15.17
N GLY A 303 3.51 -14.92 15.19
CA GLY A 303 4.95 -14.76 15.27
C GLY A 303 5.54 -13.96 14.10
N LEU A 304 5.11 -14.21 12.86
CA LEU A 304 5.52 -13.47 11.67
C LEU A 304 5.13 -11.98 11.78
N ILE A 305 3.91 -11.69 12.26
CA ILE A 305 3.46 -10.30 12.45
C ILE A 305 4.31 -9.61 13.52
N TRP A 306 4.59 -10.29 14.64
CA TRP A 306 5.48 -9.77 15.68
C TRP A 306 6.90 -9.53 15.14
N LEU A 307 7.47 -10.49 14.41
CA LEU A 307 8.79 -10.36 13.78
C LEU A 307 8.87 -9.16 12.83
N LEU A 308 7.81 -8.90 12.04
CA LEU A 308 7.72 -7.72 11.18
C LEU A 308 7.75 -6.41 11.99
N THR A 309 6.94 -6.32 13.05
CA THR A 309 6.96 -5.13 13.92
C THR A 309 8.35 -4.90 14.52
N CYS A 310 9.00 -5.95 15.04
CA CYS A 310 10.35 -5.87 15.58
C CYS A 310 11.38 -5.47 14.52
N TYR A 311 11.28 -6.01 13.30
CA TYR A 311 12.20 -5.66 12.21
C TYR A 311 12.08 -4.19 11.82
N PHE A 312 10.86 -3.64 11.80
CA PHE A 312 10.61 -2.24 11.47
C PHE A 312 10.83 -1.27 12.63
N GLY A 313 11.08 -1.76 13.85
CA GLY A 313 11.22 -0.95 15.06
C GLY A 313 9.87 -0.40 15.54
N GLU A 314 8.81 -1.17 15.29
CA GLU A 314 7.43 -0.93 15.67
C GLU A 314 7.06 -1.82 16.86
N LYS A 315 5.99 -1.46 17.58
CA LYS A 315 5.57 -2.21 18.77
C LYS A 315 4.41 -3.14 18.43
N VAL A 316 4.54 -4.41 18.83
CA VAL A 316 3.50 -5.42 18.58
C VAL A 316 2.20 -5.12 19.34
N ASP A 317 2.27 -4.44 20.48
CA ASP A 317 1.13 -4.08 21.33
C ASP A 317 0.11 -3.15 20.65
N THR A 318 0.51 -2.51 19.55
CA THR A 318 -0.38 -1.69 18.71
C THR A 318 -1.28 -2.53 17.80
N LEU A 319 -0.90 -3.78 17.51
CA LEU A 319 -1.63 -4.70 16.65
C LEU A 319 -2.21 -5.88 17.43
N LEU A 320 -1.49 -6.38 18.43
CA LEU A 320 -1.85 -7.54 19.24
C LEU A 320 -1.86 -7.18 20.73
N TYR A 321 -2.99 -7.39 21.39
CA TYR A 321 -3.16 -7.14 22.82
C TYR A 321 -3.53 -8.43 23.55
N LEU A 322 -2.85 -8.75 24.67
CA LEU A 322 -3.14 -9.95 25.44
C LEU A 322 -4.22 -9.67 26.50
N SER A 323 -5.28 -10.46 26.49
CA SER A 323 -6.34 -10.45 27.51
C SER A 323 -6.52 -11.83 28.13
N LYS A 324 -7.04 -11.89 29.36
CA LYS A 324 -7.35 -13.15 30.03
C LYS A 324 -8.57 -13.81 29.37
N GLU A 325 -8.57 -15.14 29.32
CA GLU A 325 -9.67 -15.91 28.70
C GLU A 325 -11.03 -15.73 29.39
N THR A 326 -11.02 -15.42 30.69
CA THR A 326 -12.23 -15.26 31.50
C THR A 326 -12.75 -13.82 31.54
N SER A 327 -12.07 -12.89 30.84
CA SER A 327 -12.46 -11.47 30.88
C SER A 327 -13.73 -11.23 30.07
N SER A 328 -14.61 -10.37 30.61
CA SER A 328 -15.67 -9.78 29.80
C SER A 328 -15.09 -8.87 28.72
N ASP A 329 -15.88 -8.51 27.70
CA ASP A 329 -15.43 -7.63 26.61
C ASP A 329 -14.88 -6.30 27.13
N GLN A 330 -15.54 -5.69 28.13
CA GLN A 330 -15.09 -4.44 28.74
C GLN A 330 -13.76 -4.59 29.49
N GLU A 331 -13.59 -5.69 30.23
CA GLU A 331 -12.35 -5.99 30.93
C GLU A 331 -11.21 -6.26 29.94
N ALA A 332 -11.52 -6.96 28.83
CA ALA A 332 -10.56 -7.39 27.83
C ALA A 332 -9.91 -6.24 27.04
N VAL A 333 -10.49 -5.04 27.10
CA VAL A 333 -9.99 -3.84 26.41
C VAL A 333 -9.64 -2.70 27.38
N SER A 334 -9.88 -2.89 28.69
CA SER A 334 -9.67 -1.86 29.72
C SER A 334 -8.25 -1.30 29.79
N GLY A 335 -7.24 -2.13 29.47
CA GLY A 335 -5.82 -1.75 29.47
C GLY A 335 -5.30 -1.26 28.12
N LEU A 336 -6.16 -1.08 27.10
CA LEU A 336 -5.72 -0.57 25.80
C LEU A 336 -5.30 0.90 25.90
N ASN A 337 -4.09 1.20 25.43
CA ASN A 337 -3.54 2.55 25.42
C ASN A 337 -3.96 3.35 24.17
N SER A 338 -4.37 2.67 23.10
CA SER A 338 -4.68 3.25 21.79
C SER A 338 -6.14 2.95 21.39
N PRO A 339 -6.84 3.88 20.72
CA PRO A 339 -8.14 3.63 20.11
C PRO A 339 -8.04 2.93 18.74
N SER A 340 -6.83 2.70 18.25
CA SER A 340 -6.62 2.08 16.93
C SER A 340 -7.09 0.62 16.91
N PRO A 341 -7.61 0.12 15.77
CA PRO A 341 -7.97 -1.29 15.61
C PRO A 341 -6.83 -2.22 16.02
N CYS A 342 -7.11 -3.21 16.86
CA CYS A 342 -6.16 -4.25 17.25
C CYS A 342 -6.86 -5.60 17.44
N ILE A 343 -6.07 -6.67 17.37
CA ILE A 343 -6.48 -8.03 17.72
C ILE A 343 -6.27 -8.22 19.21
N VAL A 344 -7.35 -8.52 19.92
CA VAL A 344 -7.26 -9.00 21.31
C VAL A 344 -7.09 -10.50 21.28
N VAL A 345 -5.98 -10.98 21.81
CA VAL A 345 -5.65 -12.40 21.97
C VAL A 345 -6.11 -12.82 23.37
N SER A 346 -7.10 -13.69 23.45
CA SER A 346 -7.51 -14.32 24.70
C SER A 346 -6.56 -15.48 25.02
N GLY A 347 -5.83 -15.36 26.14
CA GLY A 347 -4.89 -16.39 26.56
C GLY A 347 -3.94 -15.92 27.65
N THR A 348 -2.95 -16.75 27.95
CA THR A 348 -1.84 -16.42 28.87
C THR A 348 -0.62 -15.86 28.15
N LYS A 349 -0.51 -16.09 26.83
CA LYS A 349 0.59 -15.65 25.98
C LYS A 349 0.07 -15.22 24.61
N LEU A 350 0.69 -14.18 24.04
CA LEU A 350 0.36 -13.64 22.72
C LEU A 350 0.38 -14.69 21.60
N LEU A 351 1.31 -15.63 21.65
CA LEU A 351 1.52 -16.63 20.58
C LEU A 351 0.80 -17.97 20.81
N ALA A 352 0.18 -18.17 21.97
CA ALA A 352 -0.50 -19.42 22.32
C ALA A 352 -2.03 -19.27 22.47
N GLY A 353 -2.56 -18.05 22.30
CA GLY A 353 -4.00 -17.81 22.37
C GLY A 353 -4.76 -18.52 21.25
N ARG A 354 -6.00 -18.92 21.52
CA ARG A 354 -6.86 -19.70 20.61
C ARG A 354 -8.20 -19.02 20.30
N LYS A 355 -8.46 -17.89 20.93
CA LYS A 355 -9.65 -17.08 20.68
C LYS A 355 -9.18 -15.65 20.49
N TYR A 356 -9.76 -15.00 19.49
CA TYR A 356 -9.40 -13.64 19.13
C TYR A 356 -10.65 -12.76 19.10
N MET A 357 -10.45 -11.47 19.32
CA MET A 357 -11.47 -10.45 19.16
C MET A 357 -10.86 -9.28 18.39
N ILE A 358 -11.71 -8.42 17.84
CA ILE A 358 -11.28 -7.13 17.29
C ILE A 358 -11.78 -6.04 18.21
N ALA A 359 -10.86 -5.16 18.62
CA ALA A 359 -11.19 -3.96 19.36
C ALA A 359 -10.95 -2.73 18.49
N VAL A 360 -11.92 -1.80 18.48
CA VAL A 360 -11.84 -0.48 17.83
C VAL A 360 -12.33 0.55 18.82
N ASP A 361 -11.61 1.66 18.96
CA ASP A 361 -11.93 2.71 19.95
C ASP A 361 -12.12 2.17 21.38
N LYS A 362 -11.35 1.12 21.71
CA LYS A 362 -11.42 0.38 22.98
C LYS A 362 -12.78 -0.27 23.25
N VAL A 363 -13.52 -0.61 22.20
CA VAL A 363 -14.75 -1.39 22.26
C VAL A 363 -14.52 -2.67 21.46
N VAL A 364 -14.91 -3.82 22.01
CA VAL A 364 -14.93 -5.08 21.26
C VAL A 364 -16.04 -5.00 20.22
N VAL A 365 -15.68 -5.10 18.93
CA VAL A 365 -16.60 -4.97 17.80
C VAL A 365 -16.90 -6.30 17.12
N ASN A 366 -16.02 -7.29 17.32
CA ASN A 366 -16.22 -8.67 16.89
C ASN A 366 -15.58 -9.56 17.95
N HIS A 367 -16.35 -10.51 18.48
CA HIS A 367 -15.98 -11.36 19.59
C HIS A 367 -16.01 -12.83 19.13
N LEU A 368 -15.01 -13.63 19.51
CA LEU A 368 -14.91 -15.07 19.20
C LEU A 368 -14.53 -15.44 17.76
N ILE A 369 -13.43 -14.87 17.27
CA ILE A 369 -12.76 -15.32 16.05
C ILE A 369 -11.92 -16.57 16.36
N ALA A 370 -12.13 -17.64 15.59
CA ALA A 370 -11.59 -18.97 15.85
C ALA A 370 -10.09 -19.15 15.55
N ASP A 371 -9.53 -18.33 14.65
CA ASP A 371 -8.15 -18.46 14.21
C ASP A 371 -7.49 -17.11 13.92
N PHE A 372 -6.15 -17.09 13.97
CA PHE A 372 -5.39 -15.86 13.81
C PHE A 372 -5.44 -15.30 12.38
N GLN A 373 -5.59 -16.16 11.36
CA GLN A 373 -5.64 -15.70 9.96
C GLN A 373 -6.91 -14.89 9.74
N SER A 374 -8.05 -15.38 10.24
CA SER A 374 -9.30 -14.66 10.26
C SER A 374 -9.15 -13.35 11.03
N ALA A 375 -8.57 -13.37 12.24
CA ALA A 375 -8.36 -12.15 13.04
C ALA A 375 -7.50 -11.11 12.31
N LEU A 376 -6.45 -11.54 11.61
CA LEU A 376 -5.61 -10.67 10.79
C LEU A 376 -6.36 -10.06 9.61
N ALA A 377 -7.21 -10.85 8.93
CA ALA A 377 -8.06 -10.35 7.86
C ALA A 377 -9.07 -9.32 8.38
N TYR A 378 -9.72 -9.58 9.50
CA TYR A 378 -10.64 -8.61 10.12
C TYR A 378 -9.93 -7.33 10.54
N LEU A 379 -8.79 -7.43 11.22
CA LEU A 379 -7.99 -6.27 11.59
C LEU A 379 -7.67 -5.42 10.36
N PHE A 380 -7.20 -6.06 9.30
CA PHE A 380 -6.85 -5.38 8.05
C PHE A 380 -8.07 -4.73 7.39
N ALA A 381 -9.18 -5.47 7.27
CA ALA A 381 -10.43 -4.98 6.67
C ALA A 381 -11.01 -3.80 7.45
N THR A 382 -10.94 -3.82 8.79
CA THR A 382 -11.45 -2.77 9.68
C THR A 382 -10.88 -1.40 9.32
N TYR A 383 -9.58 -1.31 9.02
CA TYR A 383 -8.97 -0.04 8.60
C TYR A 383 -9.60 0.54 7.33
N TYR A 384 -9.96 -0.32 6.37
CA TYR A 384 -10.56 0.09 5.10
C TYR A 384 -12.06 0.36 5.25
N VAL A 385 -12.80 -0.60 5.80
CA VAL A 385 -14.26 -0.58 5.95
C VAL A 385 -14.68 0.59 6.83
N LEU A 386 -14.02 0.83 7.96
CA LEU A 386 -14.32 1.95 8.86
C LEU A 386 -13.57 3.25 8.52
N ASN A 387 -12.79 3.27 7.43
CA ASN A 387 -12.04 4.45 7.00
C ASN A 387 -11.12 5.02 8.11
N ILE A 388 -10.35 4.14 8.72
CA ILE A 388 -9.42 4.43 9.82
C ILE A 388 -7.99 4.50 9.25
N GLN A 389 -7.23 5.51 9.68
CA GLN A 389 -5.82 5.61 9.30
C GLN A 389 -4.98 4.62 10.09
N TYR A 390 -3.96 4.05 9.44
CA TYR A 390 -2.97 3.26 10.15
C TYR A 390 -2.28 4.10 11.25
N PRO A 391 -2.11 3.54 12.46
CA PRO A 391 -1.42 4.23 13.54
C PRO A 391 0.07 4.36 13.21
N ALA A 392 0.70 5.45 13.67
CA ALA A 392 2.11 5.73 13.38
C ALA A 392 3.05 4.61 13.88
N ASP A 393 2.68 3.96 14.98
CA ASP A 393 3.52 2.96 15.65
C ASP A 393 3.48 1.55 15.01
N SER A 394 2.62 1.32 14.02
CA SER A 394 2.59 0.08 13.20
C SER A 394 2.28 0.31 11.71
N CYS A 395 2.43 1.55 11.24
CA CYS A 395 2.12 1.95 9.87
C CYS A 395 2.95 1.19 8.82
N VAL A 396 4.21 0.85 9.12
CA VAL A 396 5.11 0.18 8.19
C VAL A 396 4.76 -1.31 8.08
N THR A 397 4.42 -1.96 9.19
CA THR A 397 3.93 -3.34 9.20
C THR A 397 2.60 -3.45 8.44
N LEU A 398 1.65 -2.54 8.69
CA LEU A 398 0.37 -2.52 7.98
C LEU A 398 0.54 -2.21 6.49
N GLU A 399 1.44 -1.30 6.11
CA GLU A 399 1.78 -1.07 4.70
C GLU A 399 2.43 -2.31 4.05
N PHE A 400 3.27 -3.04 4.78
CA PHE A 400 3.84 -4.29 4.30
C PHE A 400 2.74 -5.33 4.03
N ILE A 401 1.80 -5.53 4.97
CA ILE A 401 0.66 -6.43 4.79
C ILE A 401 -0.17 -5.99 3.57
N GLN A 402 -0.52 -4.71 3.49
CA GLN A 402 -1.29 -4.12 2.40
C GLN A 402 -0.67 -4.42 1.03
N ARG A 403 0.62 -4.15 0.86
CA ARG A 403 1.29 -4.24 -0.44
C ARG A 403 1.72 -5.66 -0.77
N CYS A 404 2.31 -6.36 0.19
CA CYS A 404 2.98 -7.65 -0.03
C CYS A 404 2.02 -8.82 0.14
N PHE A 405 1.12 -8.78 1.12
CA PHE A 405 0.20 -9.89 1.39
C PHE A 405 -1.16 -9.73 0.73
N VAL A 406 -1.72 -8.51 0.73
CA VAL A 406 -3.03 -8.26 0.13
C VAL A 406 -2.92 -7.80 -1.33
N GLY A 407 -1.79 -7.24 -1.74
CA GLY A 407 -1.54 -6.85 -3.13
C GLY A 407 -2.10 -5.47 -3.51
N ILE A 408 -2.46 -4.63 -2.53
CA ILE A 408 -2.98 -3.28 -2.77
C ILE A 408 -1.83 -2.33 -3.13
N ASN A 409 -1.64 -2.13 -4.45
CA ASN A 409 -0.54 -1.39 -5.04
C ASN A 409 -1.02 -0.39 -6.12
N PRO A 410 -1.86 0.62 -5.80
CA PRO A 410 -2.25 1.64 -6.77
C PRO A 410 -1.01 2.37 -7.33
N PRO A 411 -1.02 2.68 -8.65
CA PRO A 411 0.14 3.25 -9.33
C PRO A 411 0.48 4.65 -8.79
N THR A 412 1.76 5.01 -8.79
CA THR A 412 2.17 6.38 -8.38
C THR A 412 1.85 7.45 -9.43
N SER A 413 1.41 7.03 -10.63
CA SER A 413 1.04 7.92 -11.74
C SER A 413 -0.39 8.46 -11.58
N GLY A 414 -0.57 9.49 -10.74
CA GLY A 414 -1.86 10.16 -10.53
C GLY A 414 -1.73 11.51 -9.80
N LYS A 415 -2.83 12.26 -9.66
CA LYS A 415 -2.86 13.59 -8.99
C LYS A 415 -2.55 13.52 -7.47
N SER A 416 -2.47 12.33 -6.86
CA SER A 416 -2.17 12.10 -5.43
C SER A 416 -0.72 11.64 -5.16
N ARG A 417 0.27 12.32 -5.77
CA ARG A 417 1.70 11.90 -5.79
C ARG A 417 2.42 11.70 -4.45
N LYS A 418 1.90 12.19 -3.31
CA LYS A 418 2.56 12.05 -2.00
C LYS A 418 2.10 10.83 -1.21
N SER A 419 0.92 10.28 -1.54
CA SER A 419 0.28 9.25 -0.72
C SER A 419 0.58 7.82 -1.20
N SER A 420 1.09 7.68 -2.43
CA SER A 420 1.36 6.37 -3.04
C SER A 420 2.80 5.89 -3.00
N ALA A 421 3.71 6.71 -2.49
CA ALA A 421 5.11 6.34 -2.37
C ALA A 421 5.29 5.18 -1.38
N ILE A 422 6.07 4.17 -1.76
CA ILE A 422 6.33 3.01 -0.91
C ILE A 422 7.27 3.40 0.23
N ASN A 423 6.96 2.95 1.44
CA ASN A 423 7.84 3.18 2.58
C ASN A 423 9.25 2.61 2.33
N PRO A 424 10.33 3.39 2.55
CA PRO A 424 11.69 2.92 2.36
C PRO A 424 12.04 1.65 3.14
N LYS A 425 11.46 1.44 4.33
CA LYS A 425 11.69 0.23 5.13
C LYS A 425 11.09 -1.00 4.45
N VAL A 426 9.91 -0.88 3.85
CA VAL A 426 9.27 -1.95 3.05
C VAL A 426 10.13 -2.29 1.84
N LEU A 427 10.55 -1.29 1.05
CA LEU A 427 11.46 -1.49 -0.09
C LEU A 427 12.78 -2.16 0.31
N SER A 428 13.35 -1.75 1.46
CA SER A 428 14.58 -2.33 1.98
C SER A 428 14.41 -3.82 2.30
N LEU A 429 13.33 -4.19 3.00
CA LEU A 429 13.02 -5.60 3.29
C LEU A 429 12.82 -6.41 2.02
N LEU A 430 12.04 -5.91 1.05
CA LEU A 430 11.86 -6.56 -0.26
C LEU A 430 13.19 -6.78 -0.97
N GLY A 431 14.04 -5.75 -1.00
CA GLY A 431 15.37 -5.83 -1.60
C GLY A 431 16.24 -6.90 -0.95
N HIS A 432 16.20 -7.02 0.38
CA HIS A 432 16.96 -8.03 1.11
C HIS A 432 16.43 -9.45 0.92
N ILE A 433 15.10 -9.64 0.92
CA ILE A 433 14.48 -10.95 0.64
C ILE A 433 14.89 -11.41 -0.76
N LYS A 434 14.80 -10.51 -1.76
CA LYS A 434 15.18 -10.82 -3.14
C LYS A 434 16.68 -11.07 -3.30
N ASP A 435 17.53 -10.42 -2.50
CA ASP A 435 18.97 -10.68 -2.48
C ASP A 435 19.32 -12.06 -1.90
N GLU A 436 18.49 -12.60 -1.02
CA GLU A 436 18.68 -13.94 -0.45
C GLU A 436 18.11 -15.05 -1.34
N SER A 437 16.95 -14.86 -1.99
CA SER A 437 16.36 -15.89 -2.86
C SER A 437 17.19 -16.21 -4.11
N THR A 438 18.21 -15.39 -4.40
CA THR A 438 19.12 -15.57 -5.54
C THR A 438 20.51 -16.09 -5.17
N LYS A 439 20.75 -16.37 -3.88
CA LYS A 439 21.97 -17.04 -3.40
C LYS A 439 21.71 -18.53 -3.28
#